data_AF-A0A924MCY0-F1
#
_entry.id   AF-A0A924MCY0-F1
#
_cell.length_a   1.000
_cell.length_b   1.000
_cell.length_c   1.000
_cell.angle_alpha   90.00
_cell.angle_beta   90.00
_cell.angle_gamma   90.00
#
_symmetry.space_group_name_H-M   'P 1'
#
loop_
_entity.id
_entity.type
_entity.pdbx_description
1 polymer ?
#
loop_
_entity_poly.entity_id
_entity_poly.type
_entity_poly.pdbx_seq_one_letter_code
_entity_poly.pdbx_strand_id
1 'polypeptide(L)' 'MKNFGLVDEIVPEPIGGAHWDYTEAASLLKTVIISTLAELKKIDSETRINNRIEKFGTMGFWEEIEDTELVGDE' A
#
# COMPACT_ATOMS: atom_id res chain seq x y z
N MET A 1 1.34 7.40 4.83
CA MET A 1 0.97 6.08 4.28
C MET A 1 1.81 5.72 3.06
N LYS A 2 1.78 6.52 1.98
CA LYS A 2 2.57 6.24 0.76
C LYS A 2 4.08 6.15 1.01
N ASN A 3 4.64 7.09 1.76
CA ASN A 3 6.08 7.09 2.12
C ASN A 3 6.50 5.91 3.01
N PHE A 4 5.56 5.24 3.67
CA PHE A 4 5.80 4.05 4.48
C PHE A 4 5.55 2.75 3.69
N GLY A 5 5.33 2.84 2.37
CA GLY A 5 5.05 1.67 1.52
C GLY A 5 3.67 1.03 1.73
N LEU A 6 2.79 1.62 2.54
CA LEU A 6 1.49 1.05 2.87
C LEU A 6 0.48 1.13 1.72
N VAL A 7 0.60 2.16 0.88
CA VAL A 7 -0.26 2.39 -0.29
C VAL A 7 0.62 2.79 -1.47
N ASP A 8 0.23 2.35 -2.67
CA ASP A 8 1.05 2.54 -3.88
C ASP A 8 0.87 3.95 -4.48
N GLU A 9 -0.35 4.47 -4.45
CA GLU A 9 -0.70 5.74 -5.07
C GLU A 9 -1.75 6.51 -4.26
N ILE A 10 -1.74 7.84 -4.40
CA ILE A 10 -2.76 8.73 -3.87
C ILE A 10 -3.49 9.29 -5.09
N VAL A 11 -4.76 8.91 -5.25
CA VAL A 11 -5.61 9.42 -6.33
C VAL A 11 -6.05 10.85 -5.99
N PRO A 12 -5.88 11.83 -6.89
CA PRO A 12 -6.32 13.18 -6.63
C PRO A 12 -7.85 13.26 -6.54
N GLU A 13 -8.35 14.20 -5.75
CA GLU A 13 -9.78 14.50 -5.67
C GLU A 13 -10.15 15.67 -6.60
N PRO A 14 -11.43 15.75 -7.02
CA PRO A 14 -11.99 16.92 -7.67
C PRO A 14 -11.79 18.21 -6.87
N ILE A 15 -11.92 19.35 -7.55
CA ILE A 15 -11.96 20.66 -6.89
C ILE A 15 -13.16 20.69 -5.92
N GLY A 16 -12.90 20.99 -4.65
CA GLY A 16 -13.93 20.96 -3.60
C GLY A 16 -14.11 19.59 -2.92
N GLY A 17 -13.40 18.56 -3.39
CA GLY A 17 -13.37 17.21 -2.81
C GLY A 17 -14.32 16.23 -3.51
N ALA A 18 -14.13 14.94 -3.23
CA ALA A 18 -14.86 13.86 -3.91
C ALA A 18 -16.38 13.88 -3.73
N HIS A 19 -16.87 14.51 -2.65
CA HIS A 19 -18.29 14.67 -2.38
C HIS A 19 -18.95 15.78 -3.23
N TRP A 20 -18.14 16.65 -3.83
CA TRP A 20 -18.60 17.81 -4.59
C TRP A 20 -18.86 17.45 -6.06
N ASP A 21 -18.00 16.60 -6.65
CA ASP A 21 -18.21 16.02 -7.98
C ASP A 21 -17.91 14.52 -7.99
N TYR A 22 -18.97 13.73 -7.80
CA TYR A 22 -18.87 12.27 -7.83
C TYR A 22 -18.45 11.72 -9.20
N THR A 23 -18.79 12.42 -10.29
CA THR A 23 -18.50 11.95 -11.65
C THR A 23 -17.02 12.07 -11.93
N GLU A 24 -16.43 13.23 -11.59
CA GLU A 24 -14.99 13.45 -11.72
C GLU A 24 -14.21 12.51 -10.79
N ALA A 25 -14.62 12.38 -9.52
CA ALA A 25 -13.97 11.47 -8.57
C ALA A 25 -13.97 10.02 -9.08
N ALA A 26 -15.11 9.54 -9.60
CA ALA A 26 -15.22 8.20 -10.16
C ALA A 26 -14.36 8.03 -11.42
N SER A 27 -14.26 9.06 -12.26
CA SER A 27 -13.44 9.04 -13.48
C SER A 27 -11.94 8.95 -13.15
N LEU A 28 -11.47 9.75 -12.19
CA LEU A 28 -10.09 9.73 -11.70
C LEU A 28 -9.75 8.35 -11.12
N LEU A 29 -10.59 7.83 -10.21
CA LEU A 29 -10.40 6.50 -9.62
C LEU A 29 -10.42 5.39 -10.66
N LYS A 30 -11.38 5.42 -11.60
CA LYS A 30 -11.50 4.42 -12.67
C LYS A 30 -10.23 4.34 -13.51
N THR A 31 -9.64 5.48 -13.85
CA THR A 31 -8.41 5.55 -14.65
C THR A 31 -7.27 4.79 -13.96
N VAL A 32 -7.06 5.04 -12.66
CA VAL A 32 -6.03 4.39 -11.85
C VAL A 32 -6.29 2.89 -11.67
N ILE A 33 -7.54 2.48 -11.44
CA ILE A 33 -7.89 1.06 -11.32
C ILE A 33 -7.60 0.31 -12.64
N ILE A 34 -7.96 0.89 -13.78
CA ILE A 34 -7.76 0.24 -15.09
C ILE A 34 -6.28 0.09 -15.40
N SER A 35 -5.45 1.13 -15.18
CA SER A 35 -4.00 1.04 -15.39
C SER A 35 -3.37 0.01 -14.47
N THR A 36 -3.69 0.05 -13.18
CA THR A 36 -3.16 -0.88 -12.17
C THR A 36 -3.52 -2.33 -12.52
N LEU A 37 -4.77 -2.60 -12.92
CA LEU A 37 -5.18 -3.93 -13.34
C LEU A 37 -4.46 -4.38 -14.62
N ALA A 38 -4.24 -3.49 -15.59
CA ALA A 38 -3.52 -3.80 -16.81
C ALA A 38 -2.05 -4.17 -16.52
N GLU A 39 -1.42 -3.52 -15.54
CA GLU A 39 -0.06 -3.84 -15.09
C GLU A 39 -0.02 -5.18 -14.36
N LEU A 40 -0.89 -5.38 -13.37
CA LEU A 40 -0.94 -6.63 -12.58
C LEU A 40 -1.27 -7.87 -13.42
N LYS A 41 -2.09 -7.71 -14.47
CA LYS A 41 -2.43 -8.80 -15.40
C LYS A 41 -1.24 -9.30 -16.21
N LYS A 42 -0.18 -8.50 -16.38
CA LYS A 42 1.05 -8.90 -17.07
C LYS A 42 1.96 -9.76 -16.18
N ILE A 43 1.73 -9.75 -14.88
CA ILE A 43 2.51 -10.53 -13.91
C ILE A 43 1.90 -11.92 -13.81
N ASP A 44 2.73 -12.95 -13.90
CA ASP A 44 2.33 -14.33 -13.65
C ASP A 44 1.67 -14.50 -12.27
N SER A 45 0.74 -15.44 -12.15
CA SER A 45 -0.02 -15.65 -10.90
C SER A 45 0.86 -15.99 -9.70
N GLU A 46 1.87 -16.86 -9.87
CA GLU A 46 2.76 -17.28 -8.80
C GLU A 46 3.65 -16.11 -8.36
N THR A 47 4.21 -15.39 -9.34
CA THR A 47 5.01 -14.18 -9.07
C THR A 47 4.18 -13.13 -8.34
N ARG A 48 2.92 -12.90 -8.75
CA ARG A 48 2.04 -11.91 -8.11
C ARG A 48 1.69 -12.30 -6.67
N ILE A 49 1.60 -13.59 -6.37
CA ILE A 49 1.41 -14.08 -4.99
C ILE A 49 2.64 -13.78 -4.14
N ASN A 50 3.84 -14.10 -4.64
CA ASN A 50 5.08 -13.85 -3.92
C ASN A 50 5.31 -12.35 -3.66
N ASN A 51 5.09 -11.50 -4.66
CA ASN A 51 5.18 -10.04 -4.50
C ASN A 51 4.24 -9.52 -3.41
N ARG A 52 3.05 -10.11 -3.25
CA ARG A 52 2.10 -9.72 -2.20
C ARG A 52 2.59 -10.15 -0.82
N ILE A 53 3.16 -11.35 -0.68
CA ILE A 53 3.74 -11.83 0.57
C ILE A 53 4.89 -10.90 0.99
N GLU A 54 5.81 -10.59 0.08
CA GLU A 54 6.92 -9.68 0.33
C GLU A 54 6.45 -8.27 0.71
N LYS A 55 5.48 -7.72 -0.04
CA LYS A 55 4.91 -6.40 0.24
C LYS A 55 4.38 -6.32 1.67
N PHE A 56 3.63 -7.31 2.14
CA PHE A 56 3.08 -7.28 3.50
C PHE A 56 4.12 -7.66 4.57
N GLY A 57 5.06 -8.56 4.27
CA GLY A 57 6.12 -8.96 5.21
C GLY A 57 7.11 -7.85 5.53
N THR A 58 7.27 -6.88 4.64
CA THR A 58 8.12 -5.69 4.84
C THR A 58 7.40 -4.52 5.53
N MET A 59 6.11 -4.65 5.85
CA MET A 59 5.36 -3.60 6.53
C MET A 59 5.53 -3.70 8.04
N GLY A 60 6.10 -2.64 8.63
CA GLY A 60 6.30 -2.52 10.07
C GLY A 60 7.78 -2.47 10.42
N PHE A 61 8.12 -1.71 11.47
CA PHE A 61 9.47 -1.57 11.98
C PHE A 61 9.42 -1.80 13.49
N TRP A 62 10.29 -2.66 13.99
CA TRP A 62 10.45 -2.91 15.42
C TRP A 62 11.94 -3.08 15.70
N GLU A 63 12.31 -2.77 16.94
CA GLU A 63 13.63 -3.10 17.47
C GLU A 63 13.47 -4.38 18.28
N GLU A 64 14.31 -5.38 18.01
CA GLU A 64 14.40 -6.56 18.86
C GLU A 64 15.24 -6.19 20.08
N ILE A 65 14.68 -6.38 21.27
CA ILE A 65 15.41 -6.21 22.53
C ILE A 65 16.12 -7.54 22.80
N GLU A 66 17.43 -7.50 23.06
CA GLU A 66 18.16 -8.69 23.47
C GLU A 66 17.67 -9.16 24.86
N ASP A 67 17.46 -10.47 25.03
CA ASP A 67 16.96 -11.07 26.28
C ASP A 67 17.82 -10.72 27.52
N THR A 68 19.08 -10.33 27.31
CA THR A 68 20.02 -9.89 28.35
C THR A 68 19.63 -8.59 29.06
N GLU A 69 18.78 -7.74 28.46
CA GLU A 69 18.32 -6.49 29.08
C GLU A 69 17.04 -6.66 29.93
N LEU A 70 16.41 -7.84 29.89
CA LEU A 70 15.21 -8.16 30.68
C LEU A 70 15.53 -8.72 32.06
N VAL A 71 16.77 -9.19 32.26
CA VAL A 71 17.30 -9.57 33.58
C VAL A 71 18.00 -8.34 34.15
N GLY A 72 17.21 -7.34 34.51
CA GLY A 72 17.72 -6.25 35.35
C GLY A 72 18.30 -6.84 36.64
N ASP A 73 19.48 -6.36 37.01
CA ASP A 73 20.23 -6.75 38.20
C ASP A 73 19.31 -6.92 39.43
N GLU A 74 19.01 -8.17 39.80
CA GLU A 74 18.71 -8.56 41.19
C GLU A 74 19.99 -9.09 41.85
#